data_AF-A0A9E5GNQ8-F1
#
_entry.id   AF-A0A9E5GNQ8-F1
#
_cell.length_a   1.000
_cell.length_b   1.000
_cell.length_c   1.000
_cell.angle_alpha   90.00
_cell.angle_beta   90.00
_cell.angle_gamma   90.00
#
_symmetry.space_group_name_H-M   'P 1'
#
loop_
_entity.id
_entity.type
_entity.pdbx_description
1 polymer ?
#
loop_
_entity_poly.entity_id
_entity_poly.type
_entity_poly.pdbx_seq_one_letter_code
_entity_poly.pdbx_strand_id
1 'polypeptide(L)'
;MLALGLSIQFELFFIYLIPVFILLWLILKPKFPGPKNLFYALITLLLVLSSMIATEIKFHFAGISSLVSAGSLVGGSQNFDFLKLFSLNILPQYKNLDMVLGIIAVGLLALKPNKRNLFILVWFFSPALMLVLGAHNAPWFMIGRPAAAIIMGSYLISKLKPNFLIVPVVGLIIYANCLAIKADYGQGQTFLEPDKSAILSKQIAVMDYTYAKSQGKDFAIETVTNPLYINAVWAWNYDWYFPKYGYKPTWLGGDQLPPYNTLKKATGKEKYLFLIIDETPRIPPVYTQNATKNLKKYGKLLEEKSFDGLTVMTFQTQKF
;
A
#
# COMPACT_ATOMS: atom_id res chain seq x y z
N MET A 1 18.80 -11.15 9.38
CA MET A 1 17.90 -10.62 10.42
C MET A 1 17.70 -9.11 10.31
N LEU A 2 18.74 -8.30 10.10
CA LEU A 2 18.58 -6.85 9.83
C LEU A 2 17.59 -6.56 8.69
N ALA A 3 17.84 -7.13 7.50
CA ALA A 3 16.96 -6.93 6.34
C ALA A 3 15.52 -7.38 6.61
N LEU A 4 15.33 -8.53 7.28
CA LEU A 4 14.01 -9.02 7.67
C LEU A 4 13.30 -8.05 8.63
N GLY A 5 14.00 -7.55 9.65
CA GLY A 5 13.44 -6.59 10.60
C GLY A 5 13.03 -5.29 9.93
N LEU A 6 13.88 -4.77 9.03
CA LEU A 6 13.56 -3.56 8.26
C LEU A 6 12.37 -3.79 7.32
N SER A 7 12.32 -4.93 6.63
CA SER A 7 11.18 -5.29 5.79
C SER A 7 9.87 -5.29 6.59
N ILE A 8 9.86 -5.89 7.80
CA ILE A 8 8.67 -5.92 8.66
C ILE A 8 8.31 -4.51 9.18
N GLN A 9 9.30 -3.67 9.51
CA GLN A 9 9.05 -2.28 9.93
C GLN A 9 8.41 -1.43 8.84
N PHE A 10 8.83 -1.61 7.59
CA PHE A 10 8.26 -0.87 6.46
C PHE A 10 6.90 -1.41 6.02
N GLU A 11 6.72 -2.73 6.11
CA GLU A 11 5.48 -3.40 5.74
C GLU A 11 5.30 -4.64 6.62
N LEU A 12 4.38 -4.54 7.58
CA LEU A 12 4.13 -5.57 8.59
C LEU A 12 3.83 -6.94 7.96
N PHE A 13 3.18 -6.92 6.79
CA PHE A 13 2.88 -8.14 6.05
C PHE A 13 4.12 -8.94 5.62
N PHE A 14 5.30 -8.33 5.51
CA PHE A 14 6.55 -9.05 5.21
C PHE A 14 7.02 -10.00 6.31
N ILE A 15 6.25 -10.16 7.40
CA ILE A 15 6.40 -11.25 8.35
C ILE A 15 6.36 -12.64 7.67
N TYR A 16 5.70 -12.77 6.50
CA TYR A 16 5.71 -14.01 5.70
C TYR A 16 7.10 -14.44 5.23
N LEU A 17 8.09 -13.53 5.22
CA LEU A 17 9.45 -13.88 4.87
C LEU A 17 10.09 -14.83 5.89
N ILE A 18 9.53 -14.93 7.11
CA ILE A 18 9.97 -15.91 8.13
C ILE A 18 9.76 -17.35 7.65
N PRO A 19 8.54 -17.81 7.31
CA PRO A 19 8.36 -19.16 6.78
C PRO A 19 9.07 -19.38 5.44
N VAL A 20 9.23 -18.36 4.59
CA VAL A 20 10.06 -18.45 3.36
C VAL A 20 11.52 -18.75 3.71
N PHE A 21 12.08 -18.04 4.70
CA PHE A 21 13.44 -18.27 5.17
C PHE A 21 13.62 -19.67 5.75
N ILE A 22 12.66 -20.16 6.53
CA ILE A 22 12.67 -21.53 7.07
C ILE A 22 12.67 -22.54 5.91
N LEU A 23 11.80 -22.34 4.91
CA LEU A 23 11.72 -23.20 3.72
C LEU A 23 13.05 -23.21 2.96
N LEU A 24 13.65 -22.04 2.70
CA LEU A 24 14.97 -21.93 2.07
C LEU A 24 16.05 -22.66 2.89
N TRP A 25 16.00 -22.54 4.21
CA TRP A 25 16.96 -23.19 5.09
C TRP A 25 16.84 -24.72 5.01
N LEU A 26 15.61 -25.26 5.02
CA LEU A 26 15.34 -26.69 4.87
C LEU A 26 15.78 -27.25 3.50
N ILE A 27 15.54 -26.48 2.42
CA ILE A 27 15.88 -26.88 1.05
C ILE A 27 17.40 -26.80 0.81
N LEU A 28 18.02 -25.68 1.17
CA LEU A 28 19.42 -25.41 0.85
C LEU A 28 20.39 -26.05 1.86
N LYS A 29 19.88 -26.44 3.03
CA LYS A 29 20.61 -27.01 4.17
C LYS A 29 21.93 -26.27 4.45
N PRO A 30 21.92 -24.92 4.60
CA PRO A 30 23.13 -24.21 4.94
C PRO A 30 23.55 -24.58 6.37
N LYS A 31 24.84 -24.49 6.67
CA LYS A 31 25.34 -24.74 8.03
C LYS A 31 24.66 -23.78 9.02
N PHE A 32 24.23 -24.31 10.16
CA PHE A 32 23.61 -23.49 11.19
C PHE A 32 24.62 -22.46 11.70
N PRO A 33 24.22 -21.18 11.86
CA PRO A 33 25.13 -20.18 12.39
C PRO A 33 25.55 -20.56 13.83
N GLY A 34 26.79 -20.28 14.19
CA GLY A 34 27.24 -20.46 15.58
C GLY A 34 26.38 -19.65 16.57
N PRO A 35 26.30 -20.06 17.84
CA PRO A 35 25.40 -19.46 18.83
C PRO A 35 25.62 -17.95 19.00
N LYS A 36 26.87 -17.50 18.92
CA LYS A 36 27.23 -16.07 18.96
C LYS A 36 26.60 -15.27 17.81
N ASN A 37 26.65 -15.80 16.59
CA ASN A 37 26.08 -15.14 15.42
C ASN A 37 24.55 -15.16 15.47
N LEU A 38 23.95 -16.24 15.96
CA LEU A 38 22.51 -16.32 16.20
C LEU A 38 22.07 -15.26 17.22
N PHE A 39 22.80 -15.12 18.33
CA PHE A 39 22.54 -14.11 19.35
C PHE A 39 22.57 -12.68 18.79
N TYR A 40 23.62 -12.32 18.06
CA TYR A 40 23.68 -11.01 17.42
C TYR A 40 22.57 -10.79 16.39
N ALA A 41 22.22 -11.83 15.63
CA ALA A 41 21.14 -11.76 14.66
C ALA A 41 19.78 -11.52 15.33
N LEU A 42 19.51 -12.17 16.47
CA LEU A 42 18.28 -11.99 17.25
C LEU A 42 18.22 -10.61 17.91
N ILE A 43 19.31 -10.16 18.55
CA ILE A 43 19.38 -8.80 19.11
C ILE A 43 19.15 -7.76 18.01
N THR A 44 19.77 -7.93 16.85
CA THR A 44 19.58 -6.99 15.73
C THR A 44 18.12 -6.96 15.30
N LEU A 45 17.44 -8.11 15.23
CA LEU A 45 16.02 -8.17 14.90
C LEU A 45 15.18 -7.44 15.96
N LEU A 46 15.41 -7.70 17.24
CA LEU A 46 14.68 -7.07 18.34
C LEU A 46 14.89 -5.57 18.40
N LEU A 47 16.11 -5.09 18.17
CA LEU A 47 16.41 -3.66 18.13
C LEU A 47 15.68 -2.97 16.98
N VAL A 48 15.69 -3.58 15.80
CA VAL A 48 15.00 -3.02 14.63
C VAL A 48 13.48 -3.04 14.82
N LEU A 49 12.93 -4.09 15.45
CA LEU A 49 11.50 -4.21 15.74
C LEU A 49 11.07 -3.49 17.02
N SER A 50 11.97 -2.84 17.75
CA SER A 50 11.70 -2.32 19.10
C SER A 50 10.55 -1.30 19.14
N SER A 51 10.47 -0.39 18.17
CA SER A 51 9.36 0.59 18.08
C SER A 51 8.01 -0.08 17.81
N MET A 52 7.99 -1.12 16.98
CA MET A 52 6.77 -1.88 16.68
C MET A 52 6.34 -2.70 17.90
N ILE A 53 7.28 -3.35 18.59
CA ILE A 53 7.02 -4.08 19.84
C ILE A 53 6.45 -3.13 20.91
N ALA A 54 7.07 -1.96 21.10
CA ALA A 54 6.58 -0.95 22.04
C ALA A 54 5.16 -0.46 21.68
N THR A 55 4.87 -0.31 20.40
CA THR A 55 3.55 0.05 19.88
C THR A 55 2.53 -1.04 20.16
N GLU A 56 2.84 -2.29 19.84
CA GLU A 56 1.95 -3.43 20.14
C GLU A 56 1.69 -3.54 21.65
N ILE A 57 2.69 -3.38 22.51
CA ILE A 57 2.49 -3.38 23.98
C ILE A 57 1.57 -2.23 24.40
N LYS A 58 1.81 -1.00 23.89
CA LYS A 58 0.99 0.19 24.18
C LYS A 58 -0.47 0.00 23.78
N PHE A 59 -0.72 -0.71 22.68
CA PHE A 59 -2.05 -0.95 22.13
C PHE A 59 -2.55 -2.38 22.36
N HIS A 60 -2.06 -3.07 23.40
CA HIS A 60 -2.54 -4.41 23.81
C HIS A 60 -2.58 -5.44 22.67
N PHE A 61 -1.56 -5.44 21.81
CA PHE A 61 -1.40 -6.31 20.66
C PHE A 61 -2.51 -6.20 19.60
N ALA A 62 -3.16 -5.03 19.51
CA ALA A 62 -4.24 -4.79 18.55
C ALA A 62 -3.80 -5.00 17.09
N GLY A 63 -2.55 -4.70 16.73
CA GLY A 63 -2.05 -4.89 15.36
C GLY A 63 -1.89 -6.37 15.01
N ILE A 64 -1.30 -7.17 15.92
CA ILE A 64 -1.22 -8.62 15.75
C ILE A 64 -2.62 -9.25 15.69
N SER A 65 -3.53 -8.84 16.56
CA SER A 65 -4.92 -9.32 16.54
C SER A 65 -5.60 -8.97 15.21
N SER A 66 -5.34 -7.77 14.69
CA SER A 66 -5.90 -7.32 13.41
C SER A 66 -5.36 -8.11 12.23
N LEU A 67 -4.08 -8.49 12.23
CA LEU A 67 -3.48 -9.34 11.19
C LEU A 67 -4.18 -10.70 11.05
N VAL A 68 -4.52 -11.33 12.18
CA VAL A 68 -5.22 -12.63 12.17
C VAL A 68 -6.61 -12.51 11.53
N SER A 69 -7.27 -11.36 11.70
CA SER A 69 -8.54 -11.05 11.04
C SER A 69 -8.40 -10.36 9.67
N ALA A 70 -7.22 -9.91 9.27
CA ALA A 70 -7.05 -9.08 8.07
C ALA A 70 -7.35 -9.87 6.78
N GLY A 71 -7.06 -11.17 6.78
CA GLY A 71 -7.34 -12.05 5.65
C GLY A 71 -8.85 -12.15 5.29
N SER A 72 -9.75 -11.92 6.24
CA SER A 72 -11.21 -11.92 6.00
C SER A 72 -11.78 -10.53 5.69
N LEU A 73 -11.05 -9.45 6.00
CA LEU A 73 -11.51 -8.06 5.84
C LEU A 73 -11.09 -7.42 4.50
N VAL A 74 -10.06 -7.94 3.83
CA VAL A 74 -9.45 -7.33 2.62
C VAL A 74 -9.77 -8.12 1.34
N GLY A 75 -10.72 -9.07 1.41
CA GLY A 75 -11.06 -9.96 0.30
C GLY A 75 -12.02 -9.36 -0.74
N GLY A 76 -11.49 -9.06 -1.93
CA GLY A 76 -12.27 -9.01 -3.17
C GLY A 76 -11.98 -10.24 -4.03
N SER A 77 -12.91 -10.67 -4.88
CA SER A 77 -12.74 -11.85 -5.74
C SER A 77 -12.05 -11.49 -7.06
N GLN A 78 -10.80 -11.05 -7.04
CA GLN A 78 -10.03 -10.93 -8.29
C GLN A 78 -9.24 -12.21 -8.55
N ASN A 79 -9.40 -12.75 -9.76
CA ASN A 79 -8.54 -13.82 -10.28
C ASN A 79 -7.12 -13.28 -10.40
N PHE A 80 -6.28 -13.65 -9.43
CA PHE A 80 -4.87 -13.28 -9.44
C PHE A 80 -4.13 -14.01 -10.55
N ASP A 81 -3.68 -13.25 -11.54
CA ASP A 81 -2.77 -13.76 -12.56
C ASP A 81 -1.33 -13.64 -12.06
N PHE A 82 -0.84 -14.73 -11.47
CA PHE A 82 0.51 -14.82 -10.90
C PHE A 82 1.59 -14.54 -11.95
N LEU A 83 1.32 -14.77 -13.24
CA LEU A 83 2.29 -14.60 -14.33
C LEU A 83 2.20 -13.24 -15.01
N LYS A 84 1.10 -12.49 -14.86
CA LYS A 84 0.96 -11.11 -15.36
C LYS A 84 2.05 -10.16 -14.84
N LEU A 85 2.68 -10.45 -13.70
CA LEU A 85 3.79 -9.64 -13.19
C LEU A 85 5.11 -9.84 -13.96
N PHE A 86 5.31 -10.98 -14.64
CA PHE A 86 6.40 -11.10 -15.61
C PHE A 86 6.23 -10.05 -16.71
N SER A 87 4.98 -9.93 -17.22
CA SER A 87 4.65 -8.98 -18.27
C SER A 87 5.01 -7.53 -17.98
N LEU A 88 5.09 -7.12 -16.71
CA LEU A 88 5.42 -5.74 -16.37
C LEU A 88 6.93 -5.44 -16.36
N ASN A 89 7.80 -6.43 -16.58
CA ASN A 89 9.25 -6.29 -16.35
C ASN A 89 10.12 -6.48 -17.60
N ILE A 90 9.79 -7.39 -18.53
CA ILE A 90 10.66 -7.66 -19.69
C ILE A 90 10.06 -7.08 -20.97
N LEU A 91 8.81 -7.41 -21.29
CA LEU A 91 8.11 -6.94 -22.49
C LEU A 91 6.68 -6.44 -22.16
N PRO A 92 6.54 -5.24 -21.54
CA PRO A 92 5.26 -4.67 -21.11
C PRO A 92 4.18 -4.55 -22.18
N GLN A 93 4.57 -4.36 -23.43
CA GLN A 93 3.62 -4.27 -24.55
C GLN A 93 3.14 -5.62 -25.07
N TYR A 94 3.84 -6.71 -24.76
CA TYR A 94 3.58 -8.05 -25.29
C TYR A 94 3.29 -9.05 -24.17
N LYS A 95 2.21 -8.79 -23.41
CA LYS A 95 1.92 -9.51 -22.15
C LYS A 95 1.89 -11.02 -22.27
N ASN A 96 1.31 -11.55 -23.35
CA ASN A 96 1.22 -12.99 -23.59
C ASN A 96 2.59 -13.62 -23.87
N LEU A 97 3.45 -12.92 -24.62
CA LEU A 97 4.80 -13.40 -24.92
C LEU A 97 5.65 -13.44 -23.65
N ASP A 98 5.58 -12.40 -22.82
CA ASP A 98 6.33 -12.34 -21.58
C ASP A 98 5.87 -13.40 -20.56
N MET A 99 4.56 -13.68 -20.51
CA MET A 99 4.01 -14.79 -19.73
C MET A 99 4.61 -16.14 -20.18
N VAL A 100 4.68 -16.39 -21.48
CA VAL A 100 5.30 -17.61 -22.04
C VAL A 100 6.79 -17.68 -21.69
N LEU A 101 7.53 -16.57 -21.79
CA LEU A 101 8.92 -16.50 -21.38
C LEU A 101 9.10 -16.79 -19.88
N GLY A 102 8.19 -16.30 -19.04
CA GLY A 102 8.16 -16.61 -17.62
C GLY A 102 7.96 -18.10 -17.34
N ILE A 103 7.01 -18.75 -18.03
CA ILE A 103 6.77 -20.20 -17.92
C ILE A 103 8.03 -20.99 -18.34
N ILE A 104 8.65 -20.60 -19.47
CA ILE A 104 9.89 -21.23 -19.94
C ILE A 104 11.01 -21.05 -18.92
N ALA A 105 11.19 -19.84 -18.36
CA ALA A 105 12.21 -19.57 -17.36
C ALA A 105 12.03 -20.44 -16.11
N VAL A 106 10.81 -20.48 -15.57
CA VAL A 106 10.46 -21.31 -14.42
C VAL A 106 10.72 -22.78 -14.72
N GLY A 107 10.27 -23.27 -15.88
CA GLY A 107 10.49 -24.65 -16.32
C GLY A 107 11.97 -25.01 -16.42
N LEU A 108 12.80 -24.18 -17.06
CA LEU A 108 14.24 -24.43 -17.20
C LEU A 108 14.98 -24.45 -15.86
N LEU A 109 14.58 -23.58 -14.92
CA LEU A 109 15.18 -23.55 -13.58
C LEU A 109 14.73 -24.76 -12.75
N ALA A 110 13.46 -25.17 -12.86
CA ALA A 110 12.89 -26.31 -12.16
C ALA A 110 13.45 -27.65 -12.65
N LEU A 111 13.67 -27.80 -13.97
CA LEU A 111 14.23 -29.01 -14.58
C LEU A 111 15.71 -29.24 -14.24
N LYS A 112 16.43 -28.20 -13.81
CA LYS A 112 17.84 -28.30 -13.39
C LYS A 112 18.00 -27.81 -11.94
N PRO A 113 17.43 -28.53 -10.95
CA PRO A 113 17.42 -28.07 -9.58
C PRO A 113 18.84 -28.03 -9.03
N ASN A 114 19.28 -26.84 -8.64
CA ASN A 114 20.51 -26.62 -7.89
C ASN A 114 20.25 -25.49 -6.89
N LYS A 115 21.18 -25.27 -5.94
CA LYS A 115 21.00 -24.27 -4.88
C LYS A 115 20.64 -22.88 -5.40
N ARG A 116 21.27 -22.44 -6.50
CA ARG A 116 20.98 -21.15 -7.14
C ARG A 116 19.58 -21.11 -7.76
N ASN A 117 19.23 -22.13 -8.53
CA ASN A 117 17.94 -22.19 -9.23
C ASN A 117 16.78 -22.32 -8.23
N LEU A 118 16.95 -23.13 -7.18
CA LEU A 118 15.99 -23.27 -6.08
C LEU A 118 15.81 -21.96 -5.32
N PHE A 119 16.88 -21.22 -5.05
CA PHE A 119 16.80 -19.89 -4.43
C PHE A 119 15.95 -18.93 -5.27
N ILE A 120 16.21 -18.85 -6.59
CA ILE A 120 15.47 -17.96 -7.49
C ILE A 120 13.99 -18.35 -7.55
N LEU A 121 13.68 -19.64 -7.61
CA LEU A 121 12.30 -20.14 -7.63
C LEU A 121 11.57 -19.81 -6.33
N VAL A 122 12.17 -20.10 -5.17
CA VAL A 122 11.56 -19.80 -3.87
C VAL A 122 11.39 -18.31 -3.67
N TRP A 123 12.34 -17.48 -4.14
CA TRP A 123 12.19 -16.03 -4.11
C TRP A 123 11.02 -15.57 -5.01
N PHE A 124 10.95 -16.04 -6.25
CA PHE A 124 9.88 -15.64 -7.16
C PHE A 124 8.48 -16.05 -6.68
N PHE A 125 8.37 -17.23 -6.04
CA PHE A 125 7.13 -17.74 -5.48
C PHE A 125 6.90 -17.36 -4.01
N SER A 126 7.79 -16.59 -3.38
CA SER A 126 7.68 -16.26 -1.95
C SER A 126 6.33 -15.63 -1.56
N PRO A 127 5.72 -14.74 -2.37
CA PRO A 127 4.42 -14.17 -2.02
C PRO A 127 3.25 -15.16 -2.16
N ALA A 128 3.44 -16.34 -2.75
CA ALA A 128 2.40 -17.37 -2.80
C ALA A 128 2.00 -17.82 -1.40
N LEU A 129 2.94 -17.82 -0.44
CA LEU A 129 2.62 -18.12 0.97
C LEU A 129 1.66 -17.09 1.56
N MET A 130 1.77 -15.81 1.18
CA MET A 130 0.79 -14.80 1.59
C MET A 130 -0.59 -15.06 1.00
N LEU A 131 -0.67 -15.47 -0.27
CA LEU A 131 -1.96 -15.79 -0.89
C LEU A 131 -2.69 -16.95 -0.18
N VAL A 132 -1.94 -17.93 0.33
CA VAL A 132 -2.48 -19.05 1.12
C VAL A 132 -3.00 -18.59 2.49
N LEU A 133 -2.38 -17.55 3.09
CA LEU A 133 -2.76 -17.02 4.40
C LEU A 133 -3.93 -16.02 4.34
N GLY A 134 -4.41 -15.68 3.15
CA GLY A 134 -5.50 -14.74 2.92
C GLY A 134 -5.23 -13.94 1.67
N ALA A 135 -6.14 -13.97 0.70
CA ALA A 135 -5.99 -13.27 -0.57
C ALA A 135 -6.00 -11.75 -0.35
N HIS A 136 -4.82 -11.17 -0.22
CA HIS A 136 -4.65 -9.72 -0.27
C HIS A 136 -4.63 -9.29 -1.74
N ASN A 137 -5.65 -8.56 -2.18
CA ASN A 137 -5.75 -7.97 -3.54
C ASN A 137 -4.83 -6.78 -3.79
N ALA A 138 -3.75 -6.72 -3.02
CA ALA A 138 -2.89 -5.58 -2.94
C ALA A 138 -1.65 -5.86 -3.80
N PRO A 139 -1.46 -5.15 -4.93
CA PRO A 139 -0.36 -5.40 -5.84
C PRO A 139 1.03 -5.17 -5.21
N TRP A 140 1.12 -4.36 -4.15
CA TRP A 140 2.38 -4.07 -3.45
C TRP A 140 2.99 -5.27 -2.71
N PHE A 141 2.23 -6.32 -2.37
CA PHE A 141 2.80 -7.56 -1.81
C PHE A 141 3.77 -8.26 -2.77
N MET A 142 3.65 -7.96 -4.06
CA MET A 142 4.46 -8.56 -5.12
C MET A 142 5.72 -7.75 -5.44
N ILE A 143 6.01 -6.67 -4.71
CA ILE A 143 7.12 -5.74 -4.99
C ILE A 143 8.50 -6.41 -5.00
N GLY A 144 8.66 -7.55 -4.31
CA GLY A 144 9.90 -8.33 -4.33
C GLY A 144 10.11 -9.22 -5.55
N ARG A 145 9.07 -9.46 -6.37
CA ARG A 145 9.11 -10.38 -7.54
C ARG A 145 9.76 -9.81 -8.80
N PRO A 146 9.59 -8.52 -9.16
CA PRO A 146 10.28 -7.88 -10.28
C PRO A 146 11.77 -8.23 -10.36
N ALA A 147 12.51 -8.13 -9.25
CA ALA A 147 13.93 -8.46 -9.20
C ALA A 147 14.20 -9.93 -9.57
N ALA A 148 13.42 -10.87 -9.03
CA ALA A 148 13.53 -12.29 -9.38
C ALA A 148 13.18 -12.54 -10.86
N ALA A 149 12.16 -11.88 -11.40
CA ALA A 149 11.78 -11.97 -12.81
C ALA A 149 12.89 -11.47 -13.75
N ILE A 150 13.52 -10.34 -13.44
CA ILE A 150 14.64 -9.79 -14.20
C ILE A 150 15.84 -10.75 -14.19
N ILE A 151 16.16 -11.35 -13.05
CA ILE A 151 17.25 -12.34 -12.95
C ILE A 151 16.94 -13.58 -13.79
N MET A 152 15.70 -14.07 -13.75
CA MET A 152 15.25 -15.20 -14.58
C MET A 152 15.32 -14.87 -16.08
N GLY A 153 14.86 -13.69 -16.48
CA GLY A 153 14.97 -13.21 -17.87
C GLY A 153 16.43 -13.08 -18.32
N SER A 154 17.28 -12.50 -17.48
CA SER A 154 18.73 -12.38 -17.73
C SER A 154 19.39 -13.74 -17.91
N TYR A 155 18.97 -14.74 -17.12
CA TYR A 155 19.43 -16.11 -17.30
C TYR A 155 19.03 -16.68 -18.66
N LEU A 156 17.78 -16.49 -19.13
CA LEU A 156 17.35 -16.91 -20.46
C LEU A 156 18.17 -16.25 -21.57
N ILE A 157 18.36 -14.93 -21.49
CA ILE A 157 19.14 -14.15 -22.45
C ILE A 157 20.58 -14.67 -22.52
N SER A 158 21.18 -15.03 -21.37
CA SER A 158 22.53 -15.60 -21.32
C SER A 158 22.69 -16.95 -22.03
N LYS A 159 21.58 -17.63 -22.34
CA LYS A 159 21.56 -18.91 -23.07
C LYS A 159 21.39 -18.74 -24.57
N LEU A 160 21.16 -17.53 -25.07
CA LEU A 160 21.03 -17.29 -26.51
C LEU A 160 22.34 -17.62 -27.23
N LYS A 161 22.20 -18.35 -28.34
CA LYS A 161 23.27 -18.69 -29.26
C LYS A 161 22.81 -18.34 -30.67
N PRO A 162 23.65 -17.68 -31.49
CA PRO A 162 24.97 -17.13 -31.17
C PRO A 162 24.93 -15.94 -30.18
N ASN A 163 26.03 -15.69 -29.45
CA ASN A 163 26.08 -14.68 -28.38
C ASN A 163 25.77 -13.26 -28.86
N PHE A 164 26.00 -12.94 -30.14
CA PHE A 164 25.71 -11.59 -30.66
C PHE A 164 24.21 -11.25 -30.63
N LEU A 165 23.32 -12.25 -30.55
CA LEU A 165 21.86 -12.05 -30.42
C LEU A 165 21.46 -11.41 -29.08
N ILE A 166 22.34 -11.43 -28.07
CA ILE A 166 22.08 -10.81 -26.77
C ILE A 166 21.85 -9.29 -26.94
N VAL A 167 22.66 -8.63 -27.77
CA VAL A 167 22.62 -7.17 -27.97
C VAL A 167 21.26 -6.70 -28.53
N PRO A 168 20.74 -7.23 -29.66
CA PRO A 168 19.44 -6.80 -30.17
C PRO A 168 18.28 -7.18 -29.23
N VAL A 169 18.37 -8.29 -28.50
CA VAL A 169 17.32 -8.67 -27.52
C VAL A 169 17.28 -7.70 -26.34
N VAL A 170 18.43 -7.33 -25.77
CA VAL A 170 18.49 -6.31 -24.72
C VAL A 170 18.03 -4.96 -25.25
N GLY A 171 18.42 -4.59 -26.48
CA GLY A 171 17.93 -3.38 -27.14
C GLY A 171 16.40 -3.35 -27.30
N LEU A 172 15.79 -4.47 -27.67
CA LEU A 172 14.34 -4.62 -27.77
C LEU A 172 13.65 -4.47 -26.41
N ILE A 173 14.21 -5.05 -25.34
CA ILE A 173 13.68 -4.92 -23.97
C ILE A 173 13.71 -3.46 -23.52
N ILE A 174 14.84 -2.76 -23.73
CA ILE A 174 14.96 -1.34 -23.40
C ILE A 174 13.94 -0.54 -24.20
N TYR A 175 13.84 -0.77 -25.51
CA TYR A 175 12.88 -0.09 -26.37
C TYR A 175 11.43 -0.31 -25.92
N ALA A 176 11.04 -1.55 -25.61
CA ALA A 176 9.70 -1.89 -25.15
C ALA A 176 9.35 -1.20 -23.82
N ASN A 177 10.31 -1.13 -22.89
CA ASN A 177 10.13 -0.42 -21.61
C ASN A 177 10.05 1.10 -21.82
N CYS A 178 10.86 1.69 -22.69
CA CYS A 178 10.75 3.11 -23.05
C CYS A 178 9.38 3.43 -23.68
N LEU A 179 8.86 2.56 -24.55
CA LEU A 179 7.53 2.75 -25.11
C LEU A 179 6.42 2.62 -24.06
N ALA A 180 6.55 1.70 -23.11
CA ALA A 180 5.61 1.57 -21.99
C ALA A 180 5.61 2.84 -21.11
N ILE A 181 6.80 3.32 -20.73
CA ILE A 181 6.95 4.58 -19.99
C ILE A 181 6.30 5.75 -20.75
N LYS A 182 6.50 5.84 -22.07
CA LYS A 182 5.89 6.88 -22.88
C LYS A 182 4.36 6.75 -22.96
N ALA A 183 3.84 5.53 -23.05
CA ALA A 183 2.39 5.28 -23.09
C ALA A 183 1.71 5.66 -21.77
N ASP A 184 2.39 5.44 -20.64
CA ASP A 184 1.90 5.73 -19.30
C ASP A 184 2.27 7.16 -18.83
N TYR A 185 3.08 7.90 -19.62
CA TYR A 185 3.52 9.25 -19.28
C TYR A 185 2.33 10.20 -19.18
N GLY A 186 2.19 10.86 -18.03
CA GLY A 186 1.11 11.81 -17.77
C GLY A 186 -0.24 11.19 -17.44
N GLN A 187 -0.40 9.86 -17.51
CA GLN A 187 -1.65 9.19 -17.11
C GLN A 187 -1.78 8.98 -15.59
N GLY A 188 -0.70 9.26 -14.82
CA GLY A 188 -0.59 8.86 -13.42
C GLY A 188 -0.35 7.35 -13.30
N GLN A 189 0.31 6.87 -12.24
CA GLN A 189 0.63 5.45 -12.16
C GLN A 189 -0.61 4.59 -11.89
N THR A 190 -0.68 3.44 -12.55
CA THR A 190 -1.87 2.57 -12.63
C THR A 190 -1.85 1.36 -11.67
N PHE A 191 -0.75 1.09 -10.93
CA PHE A 191 -0.63 -0.16 -10.17
C PHE A 191 0.10 -0.11 -8.81
N LEU A 192 1.11 0.75 -8.60
CA LEU A 192 1.96 0.72 -7.39
C LEU A 192 2.16 2.09 -6.71
N GLU A 193 1.64 3.19 -7.25
CA GLU A 193 1.74 4.50 -6.59
C GLU A 193 0.69 4.63 -5.49
N PRO A 194 1.04 5.22 -4.34
CA PRO A 194 0.04 5.58 -3.34
C PRO A 194 -1.00 6.51 -3.97
N ASP A 195 -2.28 6.34 -3.57
CA ASP A 195 -3.35 7.24 -4.00
C ASP A 195 -2.92 8.69 -3.70
N LYS A 196 -3.14 9.63 -4.62
CA LYS A 196 -2.72 11.04 -4.43
C LYS A 196 -3.28 11.65 -3.13
N SER A 197 -4.47 11.19 -2.71
CA SER A 197 -5.11 11.54 -1.44
C SER A 197 -4.34 11.10 -0.19
N ALA A 198 -3.48 10.08 -0.31
CA ALA A 198 -2.64 9.57 0.76
C ALA A 198 -1.35 10.40 0.97
N ILE A 199 -1.07 11.36 0.09
CA ILE A 199 0.11 12.24 0.22
C ILE A 199 -0.10 13.23 1.37
N LEU A 200 0.72 13.13 2.41
CA LEU A 200 0.60 13.96 3.62
C LEU A 200 0.62 15.47 3.34
N SER A 201 1.42 15.94 2.37
CA SER A 201 1.45 17.37 2.04
C SER A 201 0.11 17.89 1.52
N LYS A 202 -0.66 17.07 0.80
CA LYS A 202 -2.02 17.40 0.35
C LYS A 202 -3.00 17.40 1.50
N GLN A 203 -2.90 16.42 2.41
CA GLN A 203 -3.71 16.35 3.62
C GLN A 203 -3.47 17.56 4.55
N ILE A 204 -2.21 17.99 4.70
CA ILE A 204 -1.84 19.21 5.42
C ILE A 204 -2.46 20.45 4.77
N ALA A 205 -2.40 20.56 3.43
CA ALA A 205 -3.00 21.67 2.71
C ALA A 205 -4.53 21.73 2.90
N VAL A 206 -5.20 20.58 2.96
CA VAL A 206 -6.63 20.48 3.30
C VAL A 206 -6.89 20.97 4.73
N MET A 207 -6.11 20.53 5.72
CA MET A 207 -6.26 21.00 7.10
C MET A 207 -6.02 22.52 7.22
N ASP A 208 -4.95 23.03 6.61
CA ASP A 208 -4.68 24.47 6.57
C ASP A 208 -5.84 25.25 5.96
N TYR A 209 -6.45 24.70 4.90
CA TYR A 209 -7.62 25.29 4.28
C TYR A 209 -8.85 25.30 5.19
N THR A 210 -9.17 24.20 5.87
CA THR A 210 -10.36 24.15 6.77
C THR A 210 -10.20 25.12 7.95
N TYR A 211 -9.00 25.20 8.54
CA TYR A 211 -8.69 26.18 9.59
C TYR A 211 -8.74 27.62 9.09
N ALA A 212 -8.11 27.93 7.95
CA ALA A 212 -8.13 29.27 7.38
C ALA A 212 -9.56 29.72 7.03
N LYS A 213 -10.36 28.82 6.45
CA LYS A 213 -11.73 29.10 6.02
C LYS A 213 -12.69 29.25 7.20
N SER A 214 -12.43 28.54 8.32
CA SER A 214 -13.23 28.67 9.53
C SER A 214 -12.95 29.94 10.33
N GLN A 215 -11.85 30.66 10.04
CA GLN A 215 -11.51 31.95 10.66
C GLN A 215 -11.52 31.89 12.21
N GLY A 216 -10.98 30.81 12.77
CA GLY A 216 -10.94 30.60 14.22
C GLY A 216 -12.27 30.20 14.86
N LYS A 217 -13.30 29.90 14.06
CA LYS A 217 -14.62 29.46 14.55
C LYS A 217 -14.71 27.93 14.53
N ASP A 218 -15.53 27.39 15.42
CA ASP A 218 -15.78 25.95 15.46
C ASP A 218 -16.37 25.46 14.13
N PHE A 219 -15.83 24.34 13.66
CA PHE A 219 -16.25 23.68 12.44
C PHE A 219 -16.31 22.17 12.63
N ALA A 220 -17.16 21.53 11.82
CA ALA A 220 -17.28 20.08 11.78
C ALA A 220 -16.70 19.55 10.46
N ILE A 221 -16.16 18.33 10.51
CA ILE A 221 -15.69 17.62 9.33
C ILE A 221 -16.44 16.30 9.13
N GLU A 222 -16.67 15.95 7.89
CA GLU A 222 -17.05 14.62 7.42
C GLU A 222 -16.08 14.22 6.31
N THR A 223 -15.76 12.93 6.21
CA THR A 223 -14.78 12.44 5.23
C THR A 223 -15.35 11.26 4.46
N VAL A 224 -15.22 11.29 3.15
CA VAL A 224 -15.43 10.16 2.25
C VAL A 224 -14.09 9.86 1.60
N THR A 225 -13.24 9.16 2.34
CA THR A 225 -11.86 8.84 1.94
C THR A 225 -11.57 7.35 2.03
N ASN A 226 -10.49 6.87 1.43
CA ASN A 226 -10.07 5.48 1.52
C ASN A 226 -9.16 5.28 2.76
N PRO A 227 -9.44 4.32 3.67
CA PRO A 227 -10.58 3.40 3.70
C PRO A 227 -11.92 4.06 4.08
N LEU A 228 -12.99 3.64 3.39
CA LEU A 228 -14.32 4.26 3.47
C LEU A 228 -14.90 4.20 4.89
N TYR A 229 -15.39 5.34 5.37
CA TYR A 229 -15.97 5.53 6.71
C TYR A 229 -15.03 5.23 7.89
N ILE A 230 -13.72 5.08 7.65
CA ILE A 230 -12.74 4.94 8.71
C ILE A 230 -12.12 6.32 8.98
N ASN A 231 -12.48 6.92 10.11
CA ASN A 231 -11.98 8.24 10.53
C ASN A 231 -10.47 8.22 10.88
N ALA A 232 -9.87 7.06 11.14
CA ALA A 232 -8.53 6.95 11.71
C ALA A 232 -7.49 7.93 11.16
N VAL A 233 -7.41 8.09 9.84
CA VAL A 233 -6.49 9.03 9.18
C VAL A 233 -6.76 10.48 9.56
N TRP A 234 -8.01 10.95 9.44
CA TRP A 234 -8.34 12.34 9.68
C TRP A 234 -8.41 12.68 11.17
N ALA A 235 -8.95 11.78 12.00
CA ALA A 235 -8.89 11.90 13.45
C ALA A 235 -7.46 12.06 13.94
N TRP A 236 -6.54 11.20 13.47
CA TRP A 236 -5.12 11.30 13.79
C TRP A 236 -4.50 12.59 13.26
N ASN A 237 -4.74 12.92 11.99
CA ASN A 237 -4.15 14.11 11.37
C ASN A 237 -4.56 15.39 12.11
N TYR A 238 -5.84 15.58 12.44
CA TYR A 238 -6.28 16.74 13.21
C TYR A 238 -5.82 16.67 14.68
N ASP A 239 -5.72 15.49 15.29
CA ASP A 239 -5.19 15.32 16.65
C ASP A 239 -3.71 15.69 16.75
N TRP A 240 -2.94 15.42 15.70
CA TRP A 240 -1.54 15.82 15.60
C TRP A 240 -1.37 17.29 15.21
N TYR A 241 -2.24 17.81 14.33
CA TYR A 241 -2.06 19.12 13.69
C TYR A 241 -2.68 20.29 14.45
N PHE A 242 -3.66 20.05 15.33
CA PHE A 242 -4.34 21.12 16.05
C PHE A 242 -3.45 22.06 16.89
N PRO A 243 -2.25 21.68 17.43
CA PRO A 243 -1.45 22.62 18.23
C PRO A 243 -1.07 23.89 17.46
N LYS A 244 -1.01 23.83 16.12
CA LYS A 244 -0.78 25.01 15.25
C LYS A 244 -1.91 26.04 15.30
N TYR A 245 -3.16 25.59 15.52
CA TYR A 245 -4.35 26.43 15.46
C TYR A 245 -5.07 26.59 16.81
N GLY A 246 -4.73 25.75 17.80
CA GLY A 246 -5.24 25.83 19.17
C GLY A 246 -6.59 25.17 19.42
N TYR A 247 -7.25 24.59 18.40
CA TYR A 247 -8.54 23.90 18.56
C TYR A 247 -8.72 22.76 17.54
N LYS A 248 -9.53 21.76 17.90
CA LYS A 248 -9.86 20.61 17.05
C LYS A 248 -11.23 20.78 16.42
N PRO A 249 -11.46 20.28 15.19
CA PRO A 249 -12.80 20.18 14.66
C PRO A 249 -13.64 19.17 15.44
N THR A 250 -14.96 19.24 15.23
CA THR A 250 -15.86 18.16 15.58
C THR A 250 -16.12 17.23 14.39
N TRP A 251 -16.68 16.06 14.66
CA TRP A 251 -16.91 15.02 13.68
C TRP A 251 -18.39 14.84 13.37
N LEU A 252 -18.70 14.89 12.07
CA LEU A 252 -20.06 14.77 11.52
C LEU A 252 -20.27 13.44 10.79
N GLY A 253 -19.20 12.75 10.39
CA GLY A 253 -19.27 11.47 9.68
C GLY A 253 -19.77 10.29 10.52
N GLY A 254 -19.55 9.07 10.00
CA GLY A 254 -19.96 7.81 10.63
C GLY A 254 -19.30 7.52 11.99
N ASP A 255 -19.52 6.33 12.54
CA ASP A 255 -19.01 6.01 13.88
C ASP A 255 -17.47 6.08 13.97
N GLN A 256 -16.98 6.61 15.09
CA GLN A 256 -15.57 6.58 15.42
C GLN A 256 -15.28 5.39 16.33
N LEU A 257 -14.47 4.45 15.85
CA LEU A 257 -14.07 3.29 16.63
C LEU A 257 -12.77 3.59 17.42
N PRO A 258 -12.65 3.13 18.68
CA PRO A 258 -11.38 3.13 19.39
C PRO A 258 -10.28 2.40 18.59
N PRO A 259 -9.01 2.87 18.63
CA PRO A 259 -8.48 3.99 19.41
C PRO A 259 -8.58 5.37 18.74
N TYR A 260 -9.25 5.48 17.59
CA TYR A 260 -9.24 6.68 16.75
C TYR A 260 -10.42 7.62 16.98
N ASN A 261 -11.12 7.47 18.10
CA ASN A 261 -12.24 8.30 18.51
C ASN A 261 -11.79 9.61 19.19
N THR A 262 -10.81 10.30 18.60
CA THR A 262 -10.14 11.48 19.19
C THR A 262 -10.90 12.79 18.96
N LEU A 263 -11.79 12.83 17.96
CA LEU A 263 -12.58 14.02 17.63
C LEU A 263 -13.96 13.95 18.30
N LYS A 264 -14.39 15.06 18.92
CA LYS A 264 -15.71 15.14 19.55
C LYS A 264 -16.81 15.08 18.49
N LYS A 265 -17.96 14.50 18.81
CA LYS A 265 -19.14 14.51 17.92
C LYS A 265 -19.64 15.94 17.70
N ALA A 266 -20.08 16.22 16.47
CA ALA A 266 -20.66 17.52 16.13
C ALA A 266 -21.92 17.81 16.96
N THR A 267 -22.06 19.07 17.36
CA THR A 267 -23.14 19.55 18.25
C THR A 267 -24.22 20.32 17.50
N GLY A 268 -23.95 20.68 16.25
CA GLY A 268 -24.78 21.55 15.43
C GLY A 268 -24.55 23.04 15.64
N LYS A 269 -23.62 23.41 16.52
CA LYS A 269 -23.22 24.81 16.77
C LYS A 269 -22.09 25.26 15.85
N GLU A 270 -21.50 24.34 15.11
CA GLU A 270 -20.40 24.59 14.20
C GLU A 270 -20.86 25.51 13.06
N LYS A 271 -20.09 26.55 12.77
CA LYS A 271 -20.46 27.53 11.75
C LYS A 271 -20.24 27.01 10.34
N TYR A 272 -19.19 26.21 10.17
CA TYR A 272 -18.78 25.65 8.89
C TYR A 272 -18.77 24.13 8.98
N LEU A 273 -19.20 23.49 7.89
CA LEU A 273 -19.13 22.04 7.73
C LEU A 273 -18.25 21.77 6.51
N PHE A 274 -17.27 20.88 6.66
CA PHE A 274 -16.39 20.49 5.57
C PHE A 274 -16.60 19.02 5.23
N LEU A 275 -16.85 18.73 3.97
CA LEU A 275 -16.82 17.38 3.43
C LEU A 275 -15.52 17.20 2.66
N ILE A 276 -14.65 16.32 3.13
CA ILE A 276 -13.37 15.98 2.51
C ILE A 276 -13.56 14.69 1.72
N ILE A 277 -13.34 14.74 0.41
CA ILE A 277 -13.61 13.66 -0.54
C ILE A 277 -12.30 13.23 -1.18
N ASP A 278 -12.03 11.92 -1.17
CA ASP A 278 -10.98 11.30 -1.96
C ASP A 278 -11.45 11.14 -3.41
N GLU A 279 -10.66 11.66 -4.35
CA GLU A 279 -10.94 11.60 -5.78
C GLU A 279 -10.59 10.23 -6.40
N THR A 280 -10.15 9.27 -5.59
CA THR A 280 -9.84 7.91 -6.03
C THR A 280 -11.06 7.22 -6.66
N PRO A 281 -10.90 6.50 -7.79
CA PRO A 281 -11.96 5.72 -8.39
C PRO A 281 -12.37 4.50 -7.53
N ARG A 282 -11.62 4.21 -6.46
CA ARG A 282 -11.89 3.09 -5.55
C ARG A 282 -13.15 3.30 -4.70
N ILE A 283 -13.61 4.53 -4.53
CA ILE A 283 -14.82 4.85 -3.77
C ILE A 283 -16.00 4.99 -4.74
N PRO A 284 -17.01 4.13 -4.67
CA PRO A 284 -18.21 4.27 -5.49
C PRO A 284 -18.88 5.64 -5.33
N PRO A 285 -19.29 6.31 -6.42
CA PRO A 285 -19.88 7.66 -6.37
C PRO A 285 -21.12 7.80 -5.47
N VAL A 286 -21.83 6.70 -5.20
CA VAL A 286 -22.98 6.69 -4.29
C VAL A 286 -22.61 7.19 -2.89
N TYR A 287 -21.40 6.94 -2.41
CA TYR A 287 -20.97 7.37 -1.07
C TYR A 287 -20.71 8.87 -1.02
N THR A 288 -20.02 9.42 -2.03
CA THR A 288 -19.76 10.86 -2.13
C THR A 288 -21.07 11.63 -2.34
N GLN A 289 -21.98 11.12 -3.17
CA GLN A 289 -23.31 11.69 -3.39
C GLN A 289 -24.17 11.67 -2.12
N ASN A 290 -24.17 10.57 -1.37
CA ASN A 290 -24.92 10.45 -0.13
C ASN A 290 -24.40 11.40 0.96
N ALA A 291 -23.08 11.47 1.16
CA ALA A 291 -22.48 12.40 2.11
C ALA A 291 -22.79 13.86 1.73
N THR A 292 -22.65 14.21 0.45
CA THR A 292 -22.98 15.55 -0.06
C THR A 292 -24.46 15.87 0.18
N LYS A 293 -25.36 14.92 -0.12
CA LYS A 293 -26.81 15.09 0.12
C LYS A 293 -27.12 15.25 1.61
N ASN A 294 -26.41 14.55 2.49
CA ASN A 294 -26.58 14.69 3.92
C ASN A 294 -26.12 16.06 4.43
N LEU A 295 -24.92 16.53 4.05
CA LEU A 295 -24.46 17.87 4.45
C LEU A 295 -25.37 18.99 3.93
N LYS A 296 -25.93 18.85 2.73
CA LYS A 296 -26.91 19.81 2.17
C LYS A 296 -28.19 19.94 3.01
N LYS A 297 -28.51 18.97 3.87
CA LYS A 297 -29.64 19.09 4.83
C LYS A 297 -29.30 20.06 5.96
N TYR A 298 -28.02 20.17 6.32
CA TYR A 298 -27.55 20.92 7.47
C TYR A 298 -27.02 22.32 7.12
N GLY A 299 -26.58 22.51 5.87
CA GLY A 299 -25.99 23.76 5.43
C GLY A 299 -26.05 24.01 3.92
N LYS A 300 -25.77 25.25 3.55
CA LYS A 300 -25.68 25.70 2.16
C LYS A 300 -24.25 25.58 1.66
N LEU A 301 -24.06 24.92 0.51
CA LEU A 301 -22.75 24.85 -0.15
C LEU A 301 -22.27 26.26 -0.51
N LEU A 302 -21.05 26.59 -0.10
CA LEU A 302 -20.39 27.87 -0.40
C LEU A 302 -19.35 27.72 -1.50
N GLU A 303 -18.51 26.69 -1.42
CA GLU A 303 -17.33 26.52 -2.25
C GLU A 303 -16.92 25.06 -2.33
N GLU A 304 -16.31 24.69 -3.44
CA GLU A 304 -15.62 23.44 -3.65
C GLU A 304 -14.18 23.73 -4.09
N LYS A 305 -13.20 23.10 -3.44
CA LYS A 305 -11.79 23.32 -3.72
C LYS A 305 -11.04 21.99 -3.83
N SER A 306 -10.35 21.78 -4.95
CA SER A 306 -9.50 20.60 -5.17
C SER A 306 -8.06 20.83 -4.72
N PHE A 307 -7.45 19.78 -4.20
CA PHE A 307 -6.08 19.68 -3.69
C PHE A 307 -5.31 18.54 -4.39
N ASP A 308 -5.66 18.20 -5.64
CA ASP A 308 -5.00 17.18 -6.46
C ASP A 308 -5.00 15.80 -5.77
N GLY A 309 -6.13 15.10 -5.88
CA GLY A 309 -6.43 13.83 -5.20
C GLY A 309 -7.43 13.97 -4.06
N LEU A 310 -7.68 15.18 -3.57
CA LEU A 310 -8.68 15.48 -2.53
C LEU A 310 -9.52 16.68 -2.95
N THR A 311 -10.83 16.59 -2.75
CA THR A 311 -11.73 17.73 -2.91
C THR A 311 -12.39 18.06 -1.58
N VAL A 312 -12.45 19.36 -1.25
CA VAL A 312 -13.10 19.85 -0.04
C VAL A 312 -14.31 20.70 -0.42
N MET A 313 -15.50 20.23 -0.01
CA MET A 313 -16.73 21.01 -0.10
C MET A 313 -16.97 21.75 1.21
N THR A 314 -17.18 23.06 1.14
CA THR A 314 -17.41 23.93 2.28
C THR A 314 -18.88 24.32 2.36
N PHE A 315 -19.51 24.07 3.50
CA PHE A 315 -20.90 24.43 3.76
C PHE A 315 -20.97 25.45 4.89
N GLN A 316 -21.93 26.36 4.80
CA GLN A 316 -22.33 27.21 5.90
C GLN A 316 -23.55 26.59 6.59
N THR A 317 -23.44 26.35 7.89
CA THR A 317 -24.51 25.77 8.69
C THR A 317 -25.73 26.69 8.69
N GLN A 318 -26.91 26.10 8.48
CA GLN A 318 -28.19 26.79 8.57
C GLN A 318 -29.04 26.25 9.71
N LYS A 319 -29.15 24.91 9.80
CA LYS A 319 -29.91 24.23 10.85
C LYS A 319 -29.46 22.78 10.93
N PHE A 320 -29.10 22.33 12.14
CA PHE A 320 -28.89 20.91 12.43
C PHE A 320 -30.20 20.20 12.73
#